data_AF-W1YW96-F1
#
_entry.id   AF-W1YW96-F1
#
_cell.length_a   1.000
_cell.length_b   1.000
_cell.length_c   1.000
_cell.angle_alpha   90.00
_cell.angle_beta   90.00
_cell.angle_gamma   90.00
#
_symmetry.space_group_name_H-M   'P 1'
#
loop_
_entity.id
_entity.type
_entity.pdbx_description
1 polymer ?
#
loop_
_entity_poly.entity_id
_entity_poly.type
_entity_poly.pdbx_seq_one_letter_code
_entity_poly.pdbx_strand_id
1 'polypeptide(L)' 'MALIVKKFGGSSVATPEKIFNIVDRVLREKKEDDKIVIVVSAMGDTTDDLVALAKEVTSKPYGREM' A
#
# COMPACT_ATOMS: atom_id res chain seq x y z
N MET A 1 14.82 -4.88 20.50
CA MET A 1 13.37 -4.73 20.26
C MET A 1 13.04 -3.31 19.84
N ALA A 2 12.87 -3.08 18.54
CA ALA A 2 12.30 -1.84 18.00
C ALA A 2 10.90 -2.08 17.43
N LEU A 3 10.05 -1.04 17.43
CA LEU A 3 8.82 -1.00 16.65
C LEU A 3 9.10 -0.23 15.37
N ILE A 4 9.04 -0.90 14.22
CA ILE A 4 9.40 -0.32 12.92
C ILE A 4 8.15 -0.30 12.05
N VAL A 5 7.79 0.89 11.56
CA VAL A 5 6.72 1.06 10.58
C VAL A 5 7.34 1.28 9.21
N LYS A 6 7.01 0.42 8.24
CA LYS A 6 7.48 0.53 6.85
C LYS A 6 6.28 0.75 5.93
N LYS A 7 6.30 1.86 5.17
CA LYS A 7 5.26 2.19 4.19
C LYS A 7 5.72 1.87 2.78
N PHE A 8 4.86 1.20 2.00
CA PHE A 8 5.08 0.90 0.59
C PHE A 8 4.01 1.56 -0.27
N GLY A 9 4.43 2.26 -1.33
CA GLY A 9 3.52 2.90 -2.28
C GLY A 9 2.98 1.93 -3.33
N GLY A 10 1.97 2.34 -4.09
CA GLY A 10 1.28 1.48 -5.06
C GLY A 10 2.21 0.85 -6.11
N SER A 11 3.21 1.61 -6.59
CA SER A 11 4.23 1.09 -7.51
C SER A 11 5.08 -0.05 -6.93
N SER A 12 5.27 -0.05 -5.60
CA SER A 12 6.01 -1.09 -4.87
C SER A 12 5.18 -2.34 -4.60
N VAL A 13 3.85 -2.24 -4.66
CA VAL A 13 2.92 -3.36 -4.44
C VAL A 13 2.11 -3.70 -5.70
N ALA A 14 2.55 -3.23 -6.86
CA ALA A 14 1.77 -3.32 -8.11
C ALA A 14 1.55 -4.75 -8.61
N THR A 15 2.38 -5.72 -8.21
CA THR A 15 2.23 -7.13 -8.59
C THR A 15 2.50 -8.04 -7.40
N PRO A 16 1.99 -9.29 -7.40
CA PRO A 16 2.28 -10.27 -6.37
C PRO A 16 3.78 -10.48 -6.13
N GLU A 17 4.58 -10.54 -7.20
CA GLU A 17 6.04 -10.73 -7.12
C GLU A 17 6.71 -9.59 -6.36
N LYS A 18 6.26 -8.35 -6.58
CA LYS A 18 6.78 -7.19 -5.84
C LYS A 18 6.41 -7.26 -4.36
N ILE A 19 5.24 -7.78 -4.02
CA ILE A 19 4.81 -7.98 -2.62
C ILE A 19 5.69 -9.04 -1.95
N PHE A 20 5.94 -10.18 -2.60
CA PHE A 20 6.85 -11.20 -2.08
C PHE A 20 8.26 -10.64 -1.85
N ASN A 21 8.79 -9.87 -2.80
CA ASN A 21 10.09 -9.20 -2.67
C ASN A 21 10.16 -8.25 -1.47
N ILE A 22 9.06 -7.54 -1.15
CA ILE A 22 8.97 -6.70 0.05
C ILE A 22 9.07 -7.55 1.30
N VAL A 23 8.30 -8.64 1.39
CA VAL A 23 8.31 -9.54 2.57
C VAL A 23 9.70 -10.13 2.78
N ASP A 24 10.33 -10.65 1.74
CA ASP A 24 11.68 -11.23 1.81
C ASP A 24 12.73 -10.20 2.26
N ARG A 25 12.59 -8.95 1.82
CA ARG A 25 13.46 -7.86 2.26
C ARG A 25 13.23 -7.54 3.74
N VAL A 26 11.97 -7.42 4.16
CA VAL A 26 11.62 -7.12 5.55
C VAL A 26 12.10 -8.20 6.51
N LEU A 27 11.92 -9.48 6.15
CA LEU A 27 12.36 -10.61 6.97
C LEU A 27 13.89 -10.71 7.07
N ARG A 28 14.61 -10.39 5.99
CA ARG A 28 16.09 -10.34 6.01
C ARG A 28 16.64 -9.19 6.86
N GLU A 29 15.96 -8.04 6.87
CA GLU A 29 16.40 -6.85 7.61
C GLU A 29 15.99 -6.89 9.09
N LYS A 30 14.95 -7.66 9.44
CA LYS A 30 14.41 -7.79 10.80
C LYS A 30 15.43 -8.41 11.76
N LYS A 31 15.55 -7.85 12.97
CA LYS A 31 16.18 -8.53 14.12
C LYS A 31 15.16 -9.37 14.89
N GLU A 32 15.61 -10.36 15.65
CA GLU A 32 14.77 -11.38 16.30
C GLU A 32 13.57 -10.80 17.07
N ASP A 33 13.79 -9.72 17.83
CA ASP A 33 12.76 -9.05 18.64
C ASP A 33 12.11 -7.82 18.00
N ASP A 34 12.38 -7.52 16.73
CA ASP A 34 11.76 -6.35 16.09
C ASP A 34 10.31 -6.64 15.72
N LYS A 35 9.44 -5.69 16.07
CA LYS A 35 8.03 -5.69 15.70
C LYS A 35 7.87 -4.81 14.47
N ILE A 36 7.36 -5.38 13.38
CA ILE A 36 7.24 -4.66 12.11
C ILE A 36 5.76 -4.47 11.79
N VAL A 37 5.39 -3.23 11.51
CA VAL A 37 4.08 -2.86 10.95
C VAL A 37 4.31 -2.45 9.51
N ILE A 38 3.60 -3.10 8.59
CA ILE A 38 3.66 -2.80 7.16
C ILE A 38 2.39 -2.05 6.79
N VAL A 39 2.55 -0.88 6.17
CA VAL A 39 1.45 -0.08 5.64
C VAL A 39 1.58 -0.07 4.12
N VAL A 40 0.51 -0.43 3.41
CA VAL A 40 0.48 -0.47 1.94
C VAL A 40 -0.55 0.53 1.40
N SER A 41 -0.26 1.08 0.22
CA SER A 41 -1.26 1.75 -0.61
C SER A 41 -2.01 0.72 -1.46
N ALA A 42 -3.04 1.14 -2.19
CA ALA A 42 -3.63 0.31 -3.26
C ALA A 42 -2.58 -0.06 -4.32
N MET A 43 -2.80 -1.17 -5.04
CA MET A 43 -1.85 -1.70 -6.03
C MET A 43 -1.75 -0.77 -7.25
N GLY A 44 -0.53 -0.47 -7.71
CA GLY A 44 -0.34 0.33 -8.92
C GLY A 44 -1.12 1.65 -8.88
N ASP A 45 -1.92 1.88 -9.93
CA ASP A 45 -2.72 3.08 -10.13
C ASP A 45 -4.20 2.87 -9.71
N THR A 46 -4.52 1.79 -8.99
CA THR A 46 -5.90 1.42 -8.65
C THR A 46 -6.69 2.53 -7.93
N THR A 47 -6.05 3.35 -7.10
CA THR A 47 -6.75 4.50 -6.48
C THR A 47 -7.23 5.48 -7.55
N ASP A 48 -6.40 5.77 -8.54
CA ASP A 48 -6.76 6.70 -9.62
C ASP A 48 -7.86 6.11 -10.50
N ASP A 49 -7.80 4.81 -10.79
CA ASP A 49 -8.85 4.09 -11.53
C ASP A 49 -10.21 4.16 -10.81
N LEU A 50 -10.22 3.93 -9.49
CA LEU A 50 -11.43 4.01 -8.68
C LEU A 50 -11.97 5.45 -8.58
N VAL A 51 -11.08 6.43 -8.47
CA VAL A 51 -11.45 7.86 -8.48
C VAL A 51 -12.01 8.28 -9.84
N ALA A 52 -11.45 7.76 -10.93
CA ALA A 52 -11.97 8.00 -12.28
C ALA A 52 -13.37 7.40 -12.43
N LEU A 53 -13.57 6.15 -12.01
CA LEU A 53 -14.87 5.48 -12.03
C LEU A 53 -15.92 6.24 -11.20
N ALA A 54 -15.55 6.72 -10.00
CA ALA A 54 -16.46 7.51 -9.16
C ALA A 54 -16.92 8.81 -9.84
N LYS A 55 -16.04 9.46 -10.61
CA LYS A 55 -16.36 10.68 -11.37
C LYS A 55 -17.32 10.43 -12.53
N GLU A 56 -17.38 9.22 -13.07
CA GLU A 56 -18.39 8.85 -14.07
C GLU A 56 -19.80 8.74 -13.46
N VAL A 57 -19.89 8.43 -12.16
CA VAL A 57 -21.16 8.30 -11.44
C VAL A 57 -21.66 9.66 -10.95
N THR A 58 -20.78 10.51 -10.42
CA THR A 58 -21.17 11.82 -9.88
C THR A 58 -20.11 12.89 -10.07
N SER A 59 -20.55 14.07 -10.51
CA SER A 59 -19.73 15.28 -10.58
C SER A 59 -19.67 16.04 -9.25
N LYS A 60 -20.44 15.62 -8.24
CA LYS A 60 -20.49 16.21 -6.89
C LYS A 60 -20.37 15.12 -5.83
N PRO A 61 -19.18 14.51 -5.68
CA PRO A 61 -18.98 13.55 -4.61
C PRO A 61 -19.01 14.21 -3.23
N TYR A 62 -19.40 13.43 -2.23
CA TYR A 62 -19.31 13.85 -0.83
C TYR A 62 -17.84 13.75 -0.38
N GLY A 63 -17.29 14.79 0.24
CA GLY A 63 -15.84 14.88 0.51
C GLY A 63 -15.23 13.86 1.49
N ARG A 64 -16.04 12.97 2.08
CA ARG A 64 -15.53 11.78 2.79
C ARG A 64 -15.32 10.59 1.84
N GLU A 65 -16.15 10.50 0.81
CA GLU A 65 -16.18 9.39 -0.14
C GLU A 65 -15.23 9.62 -1.33
N MET A 66 -14.57 10.79 -1.40
CA MET A 66 -13.58 11.20 -2.39
C MET A 66 -12.50 12.06 -1.76
#